data_AF-A0A432U1S8-F1
#
_entry.id   AF-A0A432U1S8-F1
#
_cell.length_a   1.000
_cell.length_b   1.000
_cell.length_c   1.000
_cell.angle_alpha   90.00
_cell.angle_beta   90.00
_cell.angle_gamma   90.00
#
_symmetry.space_group_name_H-M   'P 1'
#
loop_
_entity.id
_entity.type
_entity.pdbx_description
1 polymer ?
#
loop_
_entity_poly.entity_id
_entity_poly.type
_entity_poly.pdbx_seq_one_letter_code
_entity_poly.pdbx_strand_id
1 'polypeptide(L)'
;LDENNVEALWRLGLYQYQQNTIDLAIVTWERTLPLMPSQSKAKISLMKTLVMVKEKHSVKIQKDETVKLTVNINIDPSIMQNRLRSNDFIMIYVRAASGMPIPIAIEKMRLKDFSGKVTLSDNNSVMPSRLLSQADKIIAVARITKTGQAIKQAGDIEVRSQPFSLKETAKVNLNIK
;
A
#
# COMPACT_ATOMS: atom_id res chain seq x y z
N LEU A 1 -3.90 24.11 -18.16
CA LEU A 1 -4.74 22.94 -18.55
C LEU A 1 -5.81 22.83 -17.48
N ASP A 2 -7.08 22.76 -17.87
CA ASP A 2 -8.18 22.56 -16.92
C ASP A 2 -8.10 21.11 -16.39
N GLU A 3 -7.86 20.97 -15.09
CA GLU A 3 -7.70 19.69 -14.40
C GLU A 3 -8.99 18.84 -14.38
N ASN A 4 -10.14 19.46 -14.69
CA ASN A 4 -11.46 18.81 -14.69
C ASN A 4 -12.04 18.62 -16.10
N ASN A 5 -11.24 18.81 -17.15
CA ASN A 5 -11.70 18.56 -18.52
C ASN A 5 -11.97 17.07 -18.74
N VAL A 6 -13.25 16.71 -18.86
CA VAL A 6 -13.75 15.33 -19.01
C VAL A 6 -13.10 14.59 -20.19
N GLU A 7 -12.91 15.25 -21.34
CA GLU A 7 -12.32 14.63 -22.53
C GLU A 7 -10.82 14.37 -22.32
N ALA A 8 -10.12 15.30 -21.68
CA ALA A 8 -8.70 15.12 -21.34
C ALA A 8 -8.50 13.98 -20.34
N LEU A 9 -9.35 13.89 -19.31
CA LEU A 9 -9.31 12.82 -18.31
C LEU A 9 -9.66 11.45 -18.91
N TRP A 10 -10.64 11.39 -19.82
CA TRP A 10 -10.97 10.17 -20.55
C TRP A 10 -9.76 9.64 -21.34
N ARG A 11 -9.09 10.51 -22.11
CA ARG A 11 -7.89 10.16 -22.89
C ARG A 11 -6.71 9.78 -22.01
N LEU A 12 -6.52 10.46 -20.89
CA LEU A 12 -5.49 10.10 -19.91
C LEU A 12 -5.70 8.68 -19.39
N GLY A 13 -6.92 8.31 -19.03
CA GLY A 13 -7.23 6.95 -18.58
C GLY A 13 -7.00 5.90 -19.68
N LEU A 14 -7.37 6.20 -20.93
CA LEU A 14 -7.08 5.31 -22.06
C LEU A 14 -5.57 5.10 -22.27
N TYR A 15 -4.79 6.19 -22.22
CA TYR A 15 -3.33 6.13 -22.31
C TYR A 15 -2.74 5.29 -21.17
N GLN A 16 -3.18 5.51 -19.93
CA GLN A 16 -2.74 4.73 -18.78
C GLN A 16 -3.07 3.25 -18.92
N TYR A 17 -4.25 2.91 -19.44
CA TYR A 17 -4.64 1.53 -19.70
C TYR A 17 -3.77 0.87 -20.77
N GLN A 18 -3.47 1.59 -21.87
CA GLN A 18 -2.58 1.13 -22.94
C GLN A 18 -1.13 0.89 -22.44
N GLN A 19 -0.66 1.71 -21.50
CA GLN A 19 0.64 1.54 -20.85
C GLN A 19 0.67 0.44 -19.78
N ASN A 20 -0.39 -0.38 -19.68
CA ASN A 20 -0.56 -1.40 -18.65
C ASN A 20 -0.53 -0.84 -17.20
N THR A 21 -0.68 0.48 -17.03
CA THR A 21 -0.87 1.14 -15.74
C THR A 21 -2.36 1.17 -15.37
N ILE A 22 -2.96 -0.03 -15.33
CA ILE A 22 -4.41 -0.24 -15.22
C ILE A 22 -5.00 0.44 -13.97
N ASP A 23 -4.27 0.46 -12.86
CA ASP A 23 -4.66 1.16 -11.64
C ASP A 23 -4.84 2.67 -11.83
N LEU A 24 -3.86 3.30 -12.50
CA LEU A 24 -3.94 4.73 -12.79
C LEU A 24 -5.12 5.01 -13.70
N ALA A 25 -5.38 4.15 -14.69
CA ALA A 25 -6.54 4.26 -15.57
C ALA A 25 -7.87 4.21 -14.79
N ILE A 26 -8.00 3.23 -13.88
CA ILE A 26 -9.18 3.08 -13.01
C ILE A 26 -9.40 4.35 -12.19
N VAL A 27 -8.38 4.84 -11.48
CA VAL A 27 -8.47 6.04 -10.64
C VAL A 27 -8.85 7.28 -11.47
N THR A 28 -8.23 7.46 -12.63
CA THR A 28 -8.53 8.58 -13.53
C THR A 28 -9.98 8.54 -14.00
N TRP A 29 -10.47 7.38 -14.43
CA TRP A 29 -11.84 7.22 -14.87
C TRP A 29 -12.87 7.38 -13.74
N GLU A 30 -12.57 6.90 -12.53
CA GLU A 30 -13.42 7.12 -11.35
C GLU A 30 -13.56 8.60 -11.01
N ARG A 31 -12.47 9.37 -11.10
CA ARG A 31 -12.50 10.82 -10.93
C ARG A 31 -13.26 11.55 -12.05
N THR A 32 -13.31 10.95 -13.24
CA THR A 32 -14.03 11.52 -14.40
C THR A 32 -15.55 11.37 -14.26
N LEU A 33 -16.03 10.23 -13.76
CA LEU A 33 -17.46 9.92 -13.64
C LEU A 33 -18.33 11.01 -12.96
N PRO A 34 -17.94 11.62 -11.82
CA PRO A 34 -18.75 12.66 -11.19
C PRO A 34 -18.83 13.96 -12.00
N LEU A 35 -17.85 14.21 -12.90
CA LEU A 35 -17.82 15.39 -13.76
C LEU A 35 -18.71 15.25 -15.01
N MET A 36 -19.17 14.03 -15.31
CA MET A 36 -19.98 13.73 -16.49
C MET A 36 -21.48 13.89 -16.22
N PRO A 37 -22.28 14.35 -17.20
CA PRO A 37 -23.74 14.43 -17.09
C PRO A 37 -24.35 13.06 -16.75
N SER A 38 -25.24 13.03 -15.75
CA SER A 38 -25.77 11.81 -15.12
C SER A 38 -26.48 10.84 -16.06
N GLN A 39 -27.01 11.31 -17.20
CA GLN A 39 -27.74 10.49 -18.17
C GLN A 39 -27.03 10.36 -19.54
N SER A 40 -25.74 10.71 -19.63
CA SER A 40 -25.01 10.62 -20.89
C SER A 40 -24.66 9.17 -21.25
N LYS A 41 -24.83 8.79 -22.52
CA LYS A 41 -24.39 7.49 -23.06
C LYS A 41 -22.89 7.25 -22.80
N ALA A 42 -22.09 8.31 -22.85
CA ALA A 42 -20.66 8.27 -22.55
C ALA A 42 -20.37 7.83 -21.11
N LYS A 43 -21.08 8.40 -20.11
CA LYS A 43 -20.93 8.01 -18.70
C LYS A 43 -21.31 6.56 -18.47
N ILE A 44 -22.42 6.10 -19.07
CA ILE A 44 -22.86 4.70 -18.99
C ILE A 44 -21.81 3.77 -19.61
N SER A 45 -21.26 4.13 -20.77
CA SER A 45 -20.19 3.37 -21.42
C SER A 45 -18.93 3.29 -20.55
N LEU A 46 -18.53 4.42 -19.95
CA LEU A 46 -17.38 4.45 -19.05
C LEU A 46 -17.58 3.57 -17.82
N MET A 47 -18.75 3.62 -17.19
CA MET A 47 -19.08 2.75 -16.06
C MET A 47 -18.97 1.27 -16.42
N LYS A 48 -19.49 0.87 -17.60
CA LYS A 48 -19.37 -0.52 -18.08
C LYS A 48 -17.92 -0.93 -18.33
N THR A 49 -17.13 -0.06 -18.96
CA THR A 49 -15.69 -0.29 -19.16
C THR A 49 -14.99 -0.44 -17.82
N LEU A 50 -15.29 0.44 -16.85
CA LEU A 50 -14.69 0.41 -15.53
C LEU A 50 -14.99 -0.91 -14.79
N VAL A 51 -16.23 -1.39 -14.85
CA VAL A 51 -16.61 -2.70 -14.30
C VAL A 51 -15.82 -3.82 -14.97
N MET A 52 -15.83 -3.90 -16.30
CA MET A 52 -15.10 -4.94 -17.04
C MET A 52 -13.59 -4.92 -16.74
N VAL A 53 -12.99 -3.74 -16.73
CA VAL A 53 -11.56 -3.57 -16.45
C VAL A 53 -11.25 -3.97 -15.02
N LYS A 54 -12.07 -3.53 -14.04
CA LYS A 54 -11.89 -3.93 -12.65
C LYS A 54 -12.05 -5.43 -12.44
N GLU A 55 -13.04 -6.07 -13.07
CA GLU A 55 -13.25 -7.51 -12.97
C GLU A 55 -12.09 -8.29 -13.58
N LYS A 56 -11.69 -7.96 -14.82
CA LYS A 56 -10.54 -8.61 -15.48
C LYS A 56 -9.24 -8.37 -14.73
N HIS A 57 -9.05 -7.17 -14.18
CA HIS A 57 -7.88 -6.83 -13.39
C HIS A 57 -7.89 -7.58 -12.05
N SER A 58 -9.03 -7.66 -11.37
CA SER A 58 -9.21 -8.42 -10.11
C SER A 58 -9.03 -9.93 -10.31
N VAL A 59 -9.50 -10.50 -11.43
CA VAL A 59 -9.31 -11.94 -11.75
C VAL A 59 -7.84 -12.28 -12.00
N LYS A 60 -7.04 -11.34 -12.53
CA LYS A 60 -5.58 -11.47 -12.60
C LYS A 60 -4.90 -11.31 -11.23
N ILE A 61 -5.58 -10.72 -10.26
CA ILE A 61 -5.06 -10.39 -8.94
C ILE A 61 -5.73 -11.31 -7.93
N GLN A 62 -5.45 -12.61 -8.07
CA GLN A 62 -5.77 -13.57 -7.02
C GLN A 62 -4.74 -13.41 -5.91
N LYS A 63 -5.22 -13.35 -4.67
CA LYS A 63 -4.36 -13.36 -3.50
C LYS A 63 -3.59 -14.68 -3.46
N ASP A 64 -2.29 -14.58 -3.35
CA ASP A 64 -1.43 -15.73 -3.12
C ASP A 64 -1.29 -15.93 -1.60
N GLU A 65 -2.03 -16.90 -1.07
CA GLU A 65 -2.00 -17.21 0.37
C GLU A 65 -0.68 -17.88 0.80
N THR A 66 0.15 -18.33 -0.15
CA THR A 66 1.44 -18.98 0.14
C THR A 66 2.54 -17.96 0.40
N VAL A 67 2.44 -16.77 -0.19
CA VAL A 67 3.44 -15.72 -0.02
C VAL A 67 3.22 -14.96 1.29
N LYS A 68 4.17 -15.12 2.21
CA LYS A 68 4.16 -14.48 3.53
C LYS A 68 5.55 -13.93 3.86
N LEU A 69 5.58 -12.71 4.40
CA LEU A 69 6.78 -12.10 4.97
C LEU A 69 6.67 -12.10 6.49
N THR A 70 7.59 -12.75 7.18
CA THR A 70 7.73 -12.59 8.64
C THR A 70 8.74 -11.49 8.94
N VAL A 71 8.30 -10.46 9.65
CA VAL A 71 9.14 -9.37 10.16
C VAL A 71 9.32 -9.57 11.66
N ASN A 72 10.53 -9.87 12.11
CA ASN A 72 10.87 -9.87 13.52
C ASN A 72 11.40 -8.48 13.89
N ILE A 73 10.87 -7.89 14.96
CA ILE A 73 11.31 -6.58 15.45
C ILE A 73 11.80 -6.73 16.88
N ASN A 74 13.09 -6.46 17.06
CA ASN A 74 13.69 -6.30 18.36
C ASN A 74 13.71 -4.82 18.73
N ILE A 75 13.18 -4.47 19.89
CA ILE A 75 13.05 -3.09 20.36
C ILE A 75 13.86 -2.97 21.63
N ASP A 76 14.74 -1.96 21.70
CA ASP A 76 15.51 -1.69 22.89
C ASP A 76 14.59 -1.55 24.13
N PRO A 77 14.90 -2.22 25.26
CA PRO A 77 14.05 -2.18 26.44
C PRO A 77 13.75 -0.78 26.96
N SER A 78 14.71 0.16 26.84
CA SER A 78 14.51 1.55 27.29
C SER A 78 13.50 2.28 26.42
N ILE A 79 13.55 2.08 25.10
CA ILE A 79 12.56 2.59 24.15
C ILE A 79 11.21 1.97 24.45
N MET A 80 11.14 0.64 24.56
CA MET A 80 9.89 -0.07 24.84
C MET A 80 9.22 0.48 26.10
N GLN A 81 9.95 0.57 27.21
CA GLN A 81 9.40 1.08 28.48
C GLN A 81 8.92 2.53 28.38
N ASN A 82 9.66 3.41 27.70
CA ASN A 82 9.26 4.80 27.55
C ASN A 82 7.99 4.94 26.67
N ARG A 83 7.97 4.25 25.53
CA ARG A 83 6.89 4.37 24.54
C ARG A 83 5.61 3.65 24.99
N LEU A 84 5.69 2.60 25.81
CA LEU A 84 4.51 1.98 26.43
C LEU A 84 3.75 2.95 27.35
N ARG A 85 4.45 3.81 28.10
CA ARG A 85 3.81 4.85 28.94
C ARG A 85 3.03 5.88 28.13
N SER A 86 3.44 6.12 26.89
CA SER A 86 2.81 7.08 25.98
C SER A 86 1.66 6.47 25.16
N ASN A 87 1.37 5.17 25.33
CA ASN A 87 0.33 4.44 24.60
C ASN A 87 0.48 4.51 23.07
N ASP A 88 1.73 4.46 22.61
CA ASP A 88 2.11 4.57 21.22
C ASP A 88 1.63 3.40 20.35
N PHE A 89 1.72 3.60 19.03
CA PHE A 89 1.49 2.58 18.02
C PHE A 89 2.81 2.08 17.44
N ILE A 90 2.80 0.84 16.96
CA ILE A 90 3.81 0.31 16.06
C ILE A 90 3.17 0.05 14.69
N MET A 91 3.86 0.50 13.64
CA MET A 91 3.48 0.30 12.25
C MET A 91 4.58 -0.51 11.57
N ILE A 92 4.22 -1.70 11.09
CA ILE A 92 5.11 -2.59 10.35
C ILE A 92 4.59 -2.62 8.93
N TYR A 93 5.39 -2.17 7.99
CA TYR A 93 4.97 -2.10 6.60
C TYR A 93 6.09 -2.41 5.64
N VAL A 94 5.70 -2.76 4.42
CA VAL A 94 6.62 -2.85 3.30
C VAL A 94 6.27 -1.80 2.26
N ARG A 95 7.29 -1.30 1.58
CA ARG A 95 7.13 -0.43 0.42
C ARG A 95 8.05 -0.89 -0.70
N ALA A 96 7.78 -0.44 -1.93
CA ALA A 96 8.70 -0.68 -3.03
C ALA A 96 10.07 -0.02 -2.75
N ALA A 97 11.13 -0.68 -3.22
CA ALA A 97 12.50 -0.16 -3.12
C ALA A 97 12.69 1.14 -3.93
N SER A 98 11.91 1.32 -5.00
CA SER A 98 11.89 2.50 -5.86
C SER A 98 10.47 3.07 -6.02
N GLY A 99 10.39 4.34 -6.45
CA GLY A 99 9.13 5.05 -6.65
C GLY A 99 8.59 5.74 -5.40
N MET A 100 7.30 6.10 -5.43
CA MET A 100 6.63 6.81 -4.32
C MET A 100 6.63 5.96 -3.04
N PRO A 101 6.84 6.57 -1.85
CA PRO A 101 7.01 5.86 -0.58
C PRO A 101 5.66 5.43 0.04
N ILE A 102 4.77 4.87 -0.77
CA ILE A 102 3.47 4.37 -0.33
C ILE A 102 3.64 2.90 0.13
N PRO A 103 3.07 2.51 1.29
CA PRO A 103 3.07 1.12 1.72
C PRO A 103 2.32 0.21 0.73
N ILE A 104 2.92 -0.94 0.43
CA ILE A 104 2.27 -2.02 -0.33
C ILE A 104 1.38 -2.81 0.63
N ALA A 105 1.93 -3.21 1.77
CA ALA A 105 1.22 -3.89 2.83
C ALA A 105 1.61 -3.33 4.19
N ILE A 106 0.66 -3.28 5.11
CA ILE A 106 0.82 -2.66 6.43
C ILE A 106 0.04 -3.39 7.51
N GLU A 107 0.67 -3.50 8.66
CA GLU A 107 0.06 -3.87 9.93
C GLU A 107 0.28 -2.72 10.92
N LYS A 108 -0.79 -2.30 11.59
CA LYS A 108 -0.75 -1.28 12.64
C LYS A 108 -1.42 -1.80 13.89
N MET A 109 -0.74 -1.69 15.02
CA MET A 109 -1.28 -2.08 16.32
C MET A 109 -0.75 -1.16 17.43
N ARG A 110 -1.36 -1.26 18.62
CA ARG A 110 -0.79 -0.59 19.80
C ARG A 110 0.52 -1.26 20.16
N LEU A 111 1.50 -0.48 20.60
CA LEU A 111 2.81 -1.00 21.00
C LEU A 111 2.68 -2.01 22.16
N LYS A 112 1.71 -1.83 23.05
CA LYS A 112 1.42 -2.75 24.16
C LYS A 112 0.95 -4.14 23.72
N ASP A 113 0.36 -4.24 22.52
CA ASP A 113 -0.19 -5.49 21.97
C ASP A 113 0.85 -6.20 21.07
N PHE A 114 2.02 -5.59 20.86
CA PHE A 114 3.05 -6.10 19.97
C PHE A 114 3.88 -7.21 20.62
N SER A 115 4.02 -8.35 19.92
CA SER A 115 4.67 -9.57 20.44
C SER A 115 6.06 -9.84 19.87
N GLY A 116 6.70 -8.85 19.24
CA GLY A 116 8.06 -8.99 18.67
C GLY A 116 8.11 -9.50 17.23
N LYS A 117 6.98 -9.95 16.66
CA LYS A 117 6.92 -10.39 15.25
C LYS A 117 5.57 -10.07 14.61
N VAL A 118 5.58 -9.86 13.29
CA VAL A 118 4.39 -9.73 12.44
C VAL A 118 4.58 -10.53 11.17
N THR A 119 3.51 -11.15 10.69
CA THR A 119 3.48 -11.78 9.37
C THR A 119 2.60 -10.97 8.44
N LEU A 120 3.16 -10.49 7.34
CA LEU A 120 2.44 -9.79 6.28
C LEU A 120 2.15 -10.76 5.13
N SER A 121 0.96 -10.68 4.56
CA SER A 121 0.56 -11.37 3.34
C SER A 121 -0.25 -10.42 2.44
N ASP A 122 -0.81 -10.95 1.35
CA ASP A 122 -1.70 -10.19 0.47
C ASP A 122 -2.92 -9.61 1.19
N ASN A 123 -3.33 -10.19 2.32
CA ASN A 123 -4.41 -9.65 3.17
C ASN A 123 -4.05 -8.34 3.85
N ASN A 124 -2.77 -8.06 4.03
CA ASN A 124 -2.30 -6.80 4.60
C ASN A 124 -2.07 -5.73 3.52
N SER A 125 -2.33 -6.03 2.24
CA SER A 125 -2.10 -5.08 1.14
C SER A 125 -3.05 -3.88 1.23
N VAL A 126 -2.50 -2.67 1.07
CA VAL A 126 -3.26 -1.41 1.15
C VAL A 126 -4.21 -1.26 -0.02
N MET A 127 -3.77 -1.69 -1.22
CA MET A 127 -4.56 -1.61 -2.44
C MET A 127 -4.90 -3.03 -2.92
N PRO A 128 -6.17 -3.33 -3.22
CA PRO A 128 -6.56 -4.65 -3.74
C PRO A 128 -5.86 -5.05 -5.03
N SER A 129 -5.44 -4.07 -5.81
CA SER A 129 -4.78 -4.26 -7.10
C SER A 129 -3.24 -4.28 -7.04
N ARG A 130 -2.66 -4.03 -5.86
CA ARG A 130 -1.20 -4.04 -5.67
C ARG A 130 -0.88 -4.89 -4.45
N LEU A 131 -0.77 -6.19 -4.69
CA LEU A 131 -0.55 -7.17 -3.64
C LEU A 131 0.93 -7.28 -3.23
N LEU A 132 1.16 -7.76 -2.01
CA LEU A 132 2.49 -8.04 -1.50
C LEU A 132 3.22 -9.10 -2.34
N SER A 133 2.51 -10.17 -2.72
CA SER A 133 3.01 -11.28 -3.53
C SER A 133 3.52 -10.88 -4.90
N GLN A 134 3.03 -9.76 -5.43
CA GLN A 134 3.38 -9.23 -6.73
C GLN A 134 4.57 -8.25 -6.67
N ALA A 135 5.06 -7.93 -5.47
CA ALA A 135 6.16 -6.99 -5.31
C ALA A 135 7.52 -7.64 -5.64
N ASP A 136 8.30 -6.98 -6.50
CA ASP A 136 9.63 -7.46 -6.87
C ASP A 136 10.68 -7.17 -5.79
N LYS A 137 11.07 -5.91 -5.63
CA LYS A 137 12.02 -5.46 -4.61
C LYS A 137 11.33 -4.56 -3.60
N ILE A 138 11.42 -4.95 -2.34
CA ILE A 138 10.75 -4.29 -1.23
C ILE A 138 11.75 -3.86 -0.15
N ILE A 139 11.33 -2.89 0.66
CA ILE A 139 11.98 -2.49 1.90
C ILE A 139 10.96 -2.69 3.02
N ALA A 140 11.34 -3.46 4.04
CA ALA A 140 10.57 -3.60 5.26
C ALA A 140 10.91 -2.46 6.22
N VAL A 141 9.89 -1.90 6.86
CA VAL A 141 10.02 -0.77 7.77
C VAL A 141 9.20 -1.05 9.04
N ALA A 142 9.80 -0.74 10.19
CA ALA A 142 9.10 -0.71 11.46
C ALA A 142 9.21 0.70 12.05
N ARG A 143 8.07 1.28 12.41
CA ARG A 143 7.98 2.63 12.98
C ARG A 143 7.15 2.64 14.25
N ILE A 144 7.70 3.21 15.33
CA ILE A 144 6.97 3.53 16.56
C ILE A 144 6.56 5.00 16.50
N THR A 145 5.27 5.27 16.70
CA THR A 145 4.69 6.60 16.53
C THR A 145 3.58 6.86 17.56
N LYS A 146 3.44 8.12 17.98
CA LYS A 146 2.35 8.55 18.86
C LYS A 146 1.00 8.64 18.16
N THR A 147 1.00 9.09 16.91
CA THR A 147 -0.23 9.41 16.17
C THR A 147 -0.75 8.22 15.37
N GLY A 148 0.14 7.30 14.98
CA GLY A 148 -0.22 6.19 14.09
C GLY A 148 -0.57 6.66 12.68
N GLN A 149 -0.13 7.85 12.28
CA GLN A 149 -0.33 8.37 10.93
C GLN A 149 0.70 7.78 9.95
N ALA A 150 0.31 7.69 8.68
CA ALA A 150 1.19 7.18 7.62
C ALA A 150 2.42 8.09 7.39
N ILE A 151 2.24 9.41 7.52
CA ILE A 151 3.31 10.39 7.36
C ILE A 151 4.17 10.39 8.62
N LYS A 152 5.50 10.31 8.44
CA LYS A 152 6.47 10.37 9.54
C LYS A 152 6.32 11.67 10.31
N GLN A 153 6.22 11.57 11.63
CA GLN A 153 6.12 12.71 12.54
C GLN A 153 7.41 12.90 13.34
N ALA A 154 7.56 14.09 13.92
CA ALA A 154 8.63 14.35 14.89
C ALA A 154 8.49 13.41 16.10
N GLY A 155 9.61 12.78 16.49
CA GLY A 155 9.63 11.80 17.58
C GLY A 155 9.27 10.36 17.16
N ASP A 156 8.94 10.12 15.90
CA ASP A 156 8.83 8.76 15.39
C ASP A 156 10.20 8.09 15.34
N ILE A 157 10.28 6.86 15.85
CA ILE A 157 11.48 6.03 15.76
C ILE A 157 11.24 5.01 14.65
N GLU A 158 12.12 4.98 13.66
CA GLU A 158 11.98 4.14 12.47
C GLU A 158 13.28 3.39 12.17
N VAL A 159 13.14 2.12 11.79
CA VAL A 159 14.20 1.31 11.21
C VAL A 159 13.71 0.68 9.90
N ARG A 160 14.63 0.47 8.96
CA ARG A 160 14.35 -0.13 7.65
C ARG A 160 15.40 -1.18 7.29
N SER A 161 14.98 -2.19 6.54
CA SER A 161 15.89 -3.17 5.94
C SER A 161 16.65 -2.57 4.75
N GLN A 162 17.66 -3.29 4.27
CA GLN A 162 18.12 -3.14 2.89
C GLN A 162 17.02 -3.63 1.92
N PRO A 163 17.02 -3.20 0.65
CA PRO A 163 16.12 -3.75 -0.35
C PRO A 163 16.32 -5.27 -0.53
N PHE A 164 15.23 -6.02 -0.61
CA PHE A 164 15.28 -7.48 -0.85
C PHE A 164 14.12 -7.95 -1.72
N SER A 165 14.27 -9.15 -2.30
CA SER A 165 13.23 -9.84 -3.05
C SER A 165 12.44 -10.77 -2.13
N LEU A 166 11.11 -10.66 -2.15
CA LEU A 166 10.25 -11.54 -1.34
C LEU A 166 10.29 -13.00 -1.83
N LYS A 167 10.67 -13.23 -3.09
CA LYS A 167 10.87 -14.57 -3.66
C LYS A 167 12.07 -15.29 -3.05
N GLU A 168 13.05 -14.55 -2.53
CA GLU A 168 14.30 -15.08 -1.96
C GLU A 168 14.30 -15.04 -0.44
N THR A 169 13.64 -14.04 0.15
CA THR A 169 13.69 -13.78 1.60
C THR A 169 12.29 -13.65 2.18
N ALA A 170 11.83 -14.70 2.87
CA ALA A 170 10.54 -14.73 3.57
C ALA A 170 10.61 -14.23 5.02
N LYS A 171 11.81 -13.94 5.54
CA LYS A 171 12.02 -13.48 6.94
C LYS A 171 13.02 -12.34 6.99
N VAL A 172 12.71 -11.28 7.73
CA VAL A 172 13.60 -10.13 7.95
C VAL A 172 13.61 -9.71 9.41
N ASN A 173 14.79 -9.32 9.90
CA ASN A 173 14.97 -8.85 11.28
C ASN A 173 15.24 -7.35 11.27
N LEU A 174 14.52 -6.61 12.11
CA LEU A 174 14.66 -5.18 12.30
C LEU A 174 14.98 -4.89 13.76
N ASN A 175 15.93 -3.98 14.00
CA ASN A 175 16.35 -3.60 15.35
C ASN A 175 16.07 -2.12 15.57
N ILE A 176 15.15 -1.81 16.48
CA ILE A 176 14.91 -0.45 16.97
C ILE A 176 15.81 -0.24 18.19
N LYS A 177 16.80 0.63 18.04
CA LYS A 177 17.82 0.96 19.05
C LYS A 177 17.78 2.43 19.37
#